data_AF-A0A957DNF8-F1
#
_entry.id   AF-A0A957DNF8-F1
#
_cell.length_a   1.000
_cell.length_b   1.000
_cell.length_c   1.000
_cell.angle_alpha   90.00
_cell.angle_beta   90.00
_cell.angle_gamma   90.00
#
_symmetry.space_group_name_H-M   'P 1'
#
loop_
_entity.id
_entity.type
_entity.pdbx_description
1 polymer ?
#
loop_
_entity_poly.entity_id
_entity_poly.type
_entity_poly.pdbx_seq_one_letter_code
_entity_poly.pdbx_strand_id
1 'polypeptide(L)'
;MTYTAVVAILAVPFLLAIIIGSILLKRAFALPKLLLEEIALAIAWVFVVGSLIWLGAFLTESTLLGFSAPWTWLTAAHFAFAGYGALTITALSCRVVSNQHALRILRILLIAHPVAYLVTAAGISGYPYCDELGAISYQLIFITQLWTVILGRPNRIARSPRLLLILALAVPIITLIPALAWALGTPIFDLARMIQYHGIVNAIGHVGLAFAAFGWGHPPSQHINNLEVKVAP
;
A
#
# COMPACT_ATOMS: atom_id res chain seq x y z
N MET A 1 -13.84 -17.50 -18.43
CA MET A 1 -14.37 -18.01 -17.13
C MET A 1 -15.85 -17.68 -17.06
N THR A 2 -16.72 -18.49 -16.43
CA THR A 2 -18.15 -18.14 -16.36
C THR A 2 -18.37 -16.98 -15.37
N TYR A 3 -19.37 -16.13 -15.62
CA TYR A 3 -19.75 -15.04 -14.71
C TYR A 3 -20.02 -15.54 -13.28
N THR A 4 -20.64 -16.71 -13.15
CA THR A 4 -20.90 -17.37 -11.86
C THR A 4 -19.62 -17.71 -11.11
N ALA A 5 -18.59 -18.21 -11.81
CA ALA A 5 -17.30 -18.50 -11.21
C ALA A 5 -16.58 -17.22 -10.77
N VAL A 6 -16.63 -16.15 -11.57
CA VAL A 6 -16.05 -14.84 -11.21
C VAL A 6 -16.70 -14.30 -9.93
N VAL A 7 -18.04 -14.29 -9.88
CA VAL A 7 -18.80 -13.84 -8.70
C VAL A 7 -18.45 -14.68 -7.48
N ALA A 8 -18.38 -16.01 -7.62
CA ALA A 8 -18.02 -16.88 -6.50
C ALA A 8 -16.59 -16.60 -5.97
N ILE A 9 -15.63 -16.34 -6.86
CA ILE A 9 -14.25 -16.03 -6.49
C ILE A 9 -14.13 -14.69 -5.78
N LEU A 10 -14.89 -13.67 -6.22
CA LEU A 10 -14.72 -12.30 -5.75
C LEU A 10 -15.66 -11.91 -4.60
N ALA A 11 -16.84 -12.51 -4.48
CA ALA A 11 -17.85 -12.11 -3.50
C ALA A 11 -17.36 -12.26 -2.05
N VAL A 12 -16.71 -13.38 -1.72
CA VAL A 12 -16.21 -13.63 -0.36
C VAL A 12 -15.09 -12.64 0.01
N PRO A 13 -14.01 -12.47 -0.78
CA PRO A 13 -13.00 -11.44 -0.50
C PRO A 13 -13.57 -10.02 -0.42
N PHE A 14 -14.56 -9.70 -1.26
CA PHE A 14 -15.19 -8.37 -1.29
C PHE A 14 -15.95 -8.07 0.01
N LEU A 15 -16.79 -9.01 0.44
CA LEU A 15 -17.52 -8.89 1.71
C LEU A 15 -16.56 -8.83 2.90
N LEU A 16 -15.53 -9.67 2.91
CA LEU A 16 -14.50 -9.63 3.96
C LEU A 16 -13.79 -8.28 3.99
N ALA A 17 -13.45 -7.71 2.85
CA ALA A 17 -12.79 -6.40 2.78
C ALA A 17 -13.66 -5.29 3.39
N ILE A 18 -14.95 -5.27 3.07
CA ILE A 18 -15.90 -4.31 3.63
C ILE A 18 -16.05 -4.51 5.14
N ILE A 19 -16.22 -5.75 5.60
CA ILE A 19 -16.39 -6.08 7.01
C ILE A 19 -15.15 -5.66 7.81
N ILE A 20 -13.95 -6.04 7.36
CA ILE A 20 -12.71 -5.73 8.06
C ILE A 20 -12.47 -4.21 8.07
N GLY A 21 -12.62 -3.54 6.92
CA GLY A 21 -12.50 -2.08 6.83
C GLY A 21 -13.46 -1.36 7.78
N SER A 22 -14.71 -1.81 7.84
CA SER A 22 -15.73 -1.25 8.73
C SER A 22 -15.42 -1.46 10.21
N ILE A 23 -14.94 -2.66 10.57
CA ILE A 23 -14.52 -2.96 11.96
C ILE A 23 -13.33 -2.09 12.36
N LEU A 24 -12.33 -1.94 11.48
CA LEU A 24 -11.16 -1.10 11.75
C LEU A 24 -11.54 0.37 11.86
N LEU A 25 -12.43 0.86 11.00
CA LEU A 25 -12.93 2.24 11.05
C LEU A 25 -13.68 2.50 12.36
N LYS A 26 -14.61 1.59 12.72
CA LYS A 26 -15.35 1.67 14.00
C LYS A 26 -14.38 1.68 15.18
N ARG A 27 -13.36 0.84 15.17
CA ARG A 27 -12.31 0.82 16.21
C ARG A 27 -11.54 2.13 16.23
N ALA A 28 -11.14 2.67 15.08
CA ALA A 28 -10.41 3.93 14.98
C ALA A 28 -11.17 5.08 15.65
N PHE A 29 -12.48 5.19 15.41
CA PHE A 29 -13.33 6.23 15.99
C PHE A 29 -13.72 5.99 17.45
N ALA A 30 -13.69 4.75 17.93
CA ALA A 30 -13.96 4.43 19.33
C ALA A 30 -12.79 4.77 20.26
N LEU A 31 -11.61 5.09 19.71
CA LEU A 31 -10.43 5.39 20.50
C LEU A 31 -10.48 6.80 21.10
N PRO A 32 -9.97 7.02 22.33
CA PRO A 32 -9.92 8.35 22.96
C PRO A 32 -9.10 9.38 22.18
N LYS A 33 -8.19 8.90 21.33
CA LYS A 33 -7.37 9.73 20.44
C LYS A 33 -7.34 9.08 19.07
N LEU A 34 -7.85 9.81 18.09
CA LEU A 34 -7.82 9.39 16.70
C LEU A 34 -6.38 9.50 16.16
N LEU A 35 -5.82 8.38 15.73
CA LEU A 35 -4.48 8.31 15.15
C LEU A 35 -4.59 8.19 13.62
N LEU A 36 -3.77 8.95 12.91
CA LEU A 36 -3.79 9.00 11.44
C LEU A 36 -3.49 7.62 10.84
N GLU A 37 -2.58 6.86 11.45
CA GLU A 37 -2.24 5.50 11.07
C GLU A 37 -3.42 4.52 11.18
N GLU A 38 -4.32 4.68 12.15
CA GLU A 38 -5.51 3.81 12.27
C GLU A 38 -6.56 4.16 11.22
N ILE A 39 -6.75 5.46 10.93
CA ILE A 39 -7.59 5.91 9.83
C ILE A 39 -7.04 5.39 8.50
N ALA A 40 -5.73 5.51 8.27
CA ALA A 40 -5.08 5.04 7.06
C ALA A 40 -5.24 3.53 6.86
N LEU A 41 -5.10 2.73 7.93
CA LEU A 41 -5.37 1.29 7.88
C LEU A 41 -6.82 0.97 7.50
N ALA A 42 -7.79 1.72 8.03
CA ALA A 42 -9.19 1.54 7.67
C ALA A 42 -9.43 1.93 6.19
N ILE A 43 -8.89 3.08 5.76
CA ILE A 43 -9.01 3.57 4.38
C ILE A 43 -8.33 2.62 3.39
N ALA A 44 -7.24 1.96 3.77
CA ALA A 44 -6.54 1.01 2.90
C ALA A 44 -7.49 -0.08 2.35
N TRP A 45 -8.52 -0.49 3.11
CA TRP A 45 -9.50 -1.49 2.66
C TRP A 45 -10.42 -1.01 1.53
N VAL A 46 -10.62 0.30 1.38
CA VAL A 46 -11.31 0.86 0.20
C VAL A 46 -10.55 0.47 -1.08
N PHE A 47 -9.22 0.42 -1.02
CA PHE A 47 -8.44 0.02 -2.17
C PHE A 47 -8.55 -1.48 -2.48
N VAL A 48 -8.80 -2.34 -1.48
CA VAL A 48 -9.08 -3.76 -1.72
C VAL A 48 -10.40 -3.92 -2.48
N VAL A 49 -11.43 -3.18 -2.06
CA VAL A 49 -12.73 -3.15 -2.76
C VAL A 49 -12.55 -2.69 -4.21
N GLY A 50 -11.82 -1.60 -4.43
CA GLY A 50 -11.49 -1.14 -5.77
C GLY A 50 -10.75 -2.19 -6.61
N SER A 51 -9.73 -2.84 -6.02
CA SER A 51 -8.97 -3.90 -6.69
C SER A 51 -9.87 -5.04 -7.18
N LEU A 52 -10.79 -5.51 -6.34
CA LEU A 52 -11.68 -6.62 -6.67
C LEU A 52 -12.68 -6.26 -7.77
N ILE A 53 -13.17 -5.01 -7.81
CA ILE A 53 -14.05 -4.53 -8.88
C ILE A 53 -13.30 -4.55 -10.22
N TRP A 54 -12.09 -3.98 -10.26
CA TRP A 54 -11.26 -3.94 -11.45
C TRP A 54 -10.80 -5.33 -11.91
N LEU A 55 -10.51 -6.22 -10.95
CA LEU A 55 -10.19 -7.62 -11.23
C LEU A 55 -11.39 -8.36 -11.82
N GLY A 56 -12.60 -8.12 -11.31
CA GLY A 56 -13.83 -8.68 -11.87
C GLY A 56 -14.05 -8.27 -13.32
N ALA A 57 -13.81 -6.99 -13.63
CA ALA A 57 -13.87 -6.51 -15.02
C ALA A 57 -12.84 -7.22 -15.92
N PHE A 58 -11.61 -7.39 -15.43
CA PHE A 58 -10.58 -8.14 -16.17
C PHE A 58 -10.97 -9.60 -16.40
N LEU A 59 -11.44 -10.31 -15.37
CA LEU A 59 -11.78 -11.73 -15.42
C LEU A 59 -13.01 -12.06 -16.28
N THR A 60 -13.87 -11.06 -16.51
CA THR A 60 -15.05 -11.15 -17.39
C THR A 60 -14.80 -10.58 -18.78
N GLU A 61 -13.58 -10.12 -19.06
CA GLU A 61 -13.21 -9.45 -20.31
C GLU A 61 -14.08 -8.21 -20.60
N SER A 62 -14.64 -7.59 -19.56
CA SER A 62 -15.52 -6.43 -19.68
C SER A 62 -14.74 -5.12 -19.66
N THR A 63 -15.31 -4.09 -20.28
CA THR A 63 -14.83 -2.72 -20.11
C THR A 63 -15.36 -2.12 -18.81
N LEU A 64 -14.51 -1.37 -18.10
CA LEU A 64 -14.90 -0.62 -16.90
C LEU A 64 -14.43 0.83 -17.03
N LEU A 65 -15.36 1.77 -16.95
CA LEU A 65 -15.10 3.21 -17.14
C LEU A 65 -14.38 3.53 -18.47
N GLY A 66 -14.64 2.74 -19.52
CA GLY A 66 -13.99 2.88 -20.83
C GLY A 66 -12.65 2.16 -20.99
N PHE A 67 -12.14 1.51 -19.92
CA PHE A 67 -10.88 0.76 -19.96
C PHE A 67 -11.12 -0.74 -20.17
N SER A 68 -10.37 -1.36 -21.09
CA SER A 68 -10.30 -2.81 -21.31
C SER A 68 -8.99 -3.39 -20.78
N ALA A 69 -8.76 -4.70 -20.97
CA ALA A 69 -7.42 -5.25 -20.82
C ALA A 69 -6.41 -4.53 -21.76
N PRO A 70 -5.15 -4.32 -21.34
CA PRO A 70 -4.54 -4.73 -20.07
C PRO A 70 -4.79 -3.77 -18.89
N TRP A 71 -5.45 -2.64 -19.12
CA TRP A 71 -5.64 -1.58 -18.13
C TRP A 71 -6.50 -2.01 -16.95
N THR A 72 -7.52 -2.85 -17.17
CA THR A 72 -8.35 -3.38 -16.07
C THR A 72 -7.53 -4.20 -15.06
N TRP A 73 -6.63 -5.06 -15.56
CA TRP A 73 -5.67 -5.79 -14.73
C TRP A 73 -4.67 -4.86 -14.03
N LEU A 74 -4.12 -3.90 -14.78
CA LEU A 74 -3.14 -2.94 -14.24
C LEU A 74 -3.72 -2.15 -13.07
N THR A 75 -4.93 -1.65 -13.23
CA THR A 75 -5.63 -0.86 -12.22
C THR A 75 -5.95 -1.73 -11.01
N ALA A 76 -6.39 -2.98 -11.21
CA ALA A 76 -6.61 -3.91 -10.11
C ALA A 76 -5.35 -4.13 -9.26
N ALA A 77 -4.19 -4.34 -9.91
CA ALA A 77 -2.90 -4.51 -9.24
C ALA A 77 -2.46 -3.22 -8.51
N HIS A 78 -2.65 -2.04 -9.11
CA HIS A 78 -2.34 -0.76 -8.48
C HIS A 78 -3.17 -0.53 -7.21
N PHE A 79 -4.48 -0.79 -7.27
CA PHE A 79 -5.35 -0.73 -6.11
C PHE A 79 -4.85 -1.67 -4.98
N ALA A 80 -4.50 -2.91 -5.30
CA ALA A 80 -4.04 -3.89 -4.30
C ALA A 80 -2.69 -3.51 -3.66
N PHE A 81 -1.70 -3.14 -4.46
CA PHE A 81 -0.32 -3.02 -3.96
C PHE A 81 0.10 -1.57 -3.68
N ALA A 82 -0.19 -0.65 -4.58
CA ALA A 82 0.14 0.77 -4.40
C ALA A 82 -0.89 1.52 -3.54
N GLY A 83 -2.16 1.09 -3.57
CA GLY A 83 -3.22 1.58 -2.71
C GLY A 83 -3.19 0.91 -1.33
N TYR A 84 -3.64 -0.34 -1.26
CA TYR A 84 -3.77 -1.06 0.01
C TYR A 84 -2.41 -1.39 0.64
N GLY A 85 -1.51 -2.05 -0.10
CA GLY A 85 -0.22 -2.51 0.40
C GLY A 85 0.63 -1.38 0.98
N ALA A 86 0.94 -0.37 0.15
CA ALA A 86 1.78 0.75 0.54
C ALA A 86 1.22 1.51 1.75
N LEU A 87 -0.08 1.87 1.73
CA LEU A 87 -0.70 2.60 2.82
C LEU A 87 -0.71 1.80 4.13
N THR A 88 -1.00 0.49 4.06
CA THR A 88 -1.00 -0.41 5.21
C THR A 88 0.39 -0.53 5.81
N ILE A 89 1.42 -0.75 4.98
CA ILE A 89 2.80 -0.93 5.44
C ILE A 89 3.35 0.36 6.03
N THR A 90 3.02 1.52 5.47
CA THR A 90 3.38 2.82 6.04
C THR A 90 2.72 3.04 7.40
N ALA A 91 1.44 2.70 7.54
CA ALA A 91 0.72 2.83 8.81
C ALA A 91 1.27 1.87 9.88
N LEU A 92 1.59 0.63 9.52
CA LEU A 92 2.22 -0.32 10.44
C LEU A 92 3.65 0.08 10.79
N SER A 93 4.38 0.71 9.87
CA SER A 93 5.73 1.24 10.10
C SER A 93 5.74 2.31 11.21
N CYS A 94 4.67 3.10 11.35
CA CYS A 94 4.48 4.03 12.47
C CYS A 94 4.50 3.33 13.84
N ARG A 95 4.13 2.03 13.92
CA ARG A 95 4.07 1.28 15.19
C ARG A 95 5.45 0.81 15.65
N VAL A 96 6.38 0.59 14.72
CA VAL A 96 7.72 0.04 15.04
C VAL A 96 8.78 1.10 15.30
N VAL A 97 8.62 2.28 14.72
CA VAL A 97 9.54 3.42 14.86
C VAL A 97 9.36 4.10 16.22
N SER A 98 10.47 4.43 16.89
CA SER A 98 10.44 5.10 18.20
C SER A 98 10.83 6.59 18.14
N ASN A 99 11.54 7.00 17.09
CA ASN A 99 11.94 8.39 16.89
C ASN A 99 10.74 9.27 16.46
N GLN A 100 10.50 10.38 17.17
CA GLN A 100 9.36 11.28 16.92
C GLN A 100 9.45 12.02 15.57
N HIS A 101 10.65 12.42 15.14
CA HIS A 101 10.84 13.04 13.83
C HIS A 101 10.52 12.05 12.70
N ALA A 102 11.03 10.82 12.82
CA ALA A 102 10.73 9.76 11.86
C ALA A 102 9.23 9.44 11.82
N LEU A 103 8.56 9.39 12.98
CA LEU A 103 7.11 9.20 13.06
C LEU A 103 6.32 10.32 12.38
N ARG A 104 6.74 11.59 12.52
CA ARG A 104 6.12 12.70 11.80
C ARG A 104 6.25 12.55 10.29
N ILE A 105 7.43 12.16 9.81
CA ILE A 105 7.66 11.93 8.38
C ILE A 105 6.75 10.80 7.88
N LEU A 106 6.71 9.64 8.55
CA LEU A 106 5.82 8.53 8.16
C LEU A 106 4.34 8.97 8.11
N ARG A 107 3.89 9.81 9.04
CA ARG A 107 2.53 10.36 9.03
C ARG A 107 2.27 11.29 7.85
N ILE A 108 3.24 12.08 7.41
CA ILE A 108 3.14 12.85 6.17
C ILE A 108 3.01 11.89 4.98
N LEU A 109 3.78 10.80 4.96
CA LEU A 109 3.71 9.80 3.90
C LEU A 109 2.33 9.11 3.81
N LEU A 110 1.61 8.94 4.92
CA LEU A 110 0.22 8.44 4.92
C LEU A 110 -0.73 9.30 4.09
N ILE A 111 -0.45 10.60 3.97
CA ILE A 111 -1.22 11.52 3.13
C ILE A 111 -0.64 11.55 1.71
N ALA A 112 0.69 11.50 1.59
CA ALA A 112 1.37 11.52 0.30
C ALA A 112 1.01 10.31 -0.58
N HIS A 113 0.82 9.12 0.01
CA HIS A 113 0.45 7.92 -0.75
C HIS A 113 -0.87 8.07 -1.52
N PRO A 114 -2.01 8.43 -0.89
CA PRO A 114 -3.25 8.70 -1.62
C PRO A 114 -3.12 9.80 -2.68
N VAL A 115 -2.34 10.86 -2.41
CA VAL A 115 -2.13 11.94 -3.38
C VAL A 115 -1.36 11.41 -4.60
N ALA A 116 -0.25 10.70 -4.38
CA ALA A 116 0.53 10.09 -5.47
C ALA A 116 -0.32 9.07 -6.25
N TYR A 117 -1.17 8.30 -5.57
CA TYR A 117 -2.12 7.38 -6.19
C TYR A 117 -3.06 8.11 -7.16
N LEU A 118 -3.66 9.23 -6.73
CA LEU A 118 -4.56 10.02 -7.56
C LEU A 118 -3.83 10.64 -8.77
N VAL A 119 -2.60 11.09 -8.59
CA VAL A 119 -1.76 11.59 -9.69
C VAL A 119 -1.47 10.47 -10.70
N THR A 120 -1.06 9.28 -10.24
CA THR A 120 -0.87 8.11 -11.11
C THR A 120 -2.16 7.73 -11.85
N ALA A 121 -3.31 7.75 -11.17
CA ALA A 121 -4.60 7.46 -11.79
C ALA A 121 -4.97 8.50 -12.87
N ALA A 122 -4.65 9.78 -12.64
CA ALA A 122 -4.81 10.83 -13.66
C ALA A 122 -3.89 10.56 -14.87
N GLY A 123 -2.64 10.15 -14.66
CA GLY A 123 -1.72 9.75 -15.72
C GLY A 123 -2.26 8.59 -16.56
N ILE A 124 -2.76 7.53 -15.92
CA ILE A 124 -3.43 6.40 -16.60
C ILE A 124 -4.65 6.87 -17.41
N SER A 125 -5.34 7.91 -16.95
CA SER A 125 -6.49 8.50 -17.63
C SER A 125 -6.10 9.45 -18.78
N GLY A 126 -4.81 9.63 -19.05
CA GLY A 126 -4.30 10.44 -20.16
C GLY A 126 -4.04 11.90 -19.81
N TYR A 127 -4.03 12.29 -18.53
CA TYR A 127 -3.64 13.64 -18.15
C TYR A 127 -2.13 13.83 -18.35
N PRO A 128 -1.69 14.88 -19.08
CA PRO A 128 -0.28 15.09 -19.38
C PRO A 128 0.58 15.21 -18.12
N TYR A 129 1.81 14.68 -18.18
CA TYR A 129 2.83 14.73 -17.14
C TYR A 129 2.51 13.97 -15.83
N CYS A 130 1.31 13.41 -15.70
CA CYS A 130 0.85 12.79 -14.47
C CYS A 130 1.42 11.38 -14.27
N ASP A 131 1.81 10.69 -15.34
CA ASP A 131 2.52 9.42 -15.28
C ASP A 131 3.94 9.59 -14.73
N GLU A 132 4.71 10.57 -15.19
CA GLU A 132 6.03 10.88 -14.65
C GLU A 132 5.94 11.40 -13.22
N LEU A 133 5.04 12.35 -12.96
CA LEU A 133 4.86 12.91 -11.61
C LEU A 133 4.40 11.83 -10.63
N GLY A 134 3.49 10.94 -11.02
CA GLY A 134 3.04 9.82 -10.20
C GLY A 134 4.18 8.85 -9.88
N ALA A 135 4.93 8.42 -10.90
CA ALA A 135 6.05 7.50 -10.74
C ALA A 135 7.18 8.10 -9.86
N ILE A 136 7.56 9.36 -10.11
CA ILE A 136 8.57 10.09 -9.31
C ILE A 136 8.09 10.25 -7.87
N SER A 137 6.82 10.61 -7.67
CA SER A 137 6.25 10.78 -6.33
C SER A 137 6.33 9.49 -5.53
N TYR A 138 5.90 8.36 -6.10
CA TYR A 138 6.01 7.07 -5.43
C TYR A 138 7.46 6.67 -5.16
N GLN A 139 8.38 6.92 -6.09
CA GLN A 139 9.81 6.65 -5.88
C GLN A 139 10.34 7.40 -4.67
N LEU A 140 10.06 8.70 -4.58
CA LEU A 140 10.47 9.55 -3.46
C LEU A 140 9.82 9.10 -2.15
N ILE A 141 8.53 8.74 -2.17
CA ILE A 141 7.82 8.26 -0.99
C ILE A 141 8.47 6.97 -0.46
N PHE A 142 8.73 5.97 -1.31
CA PHE A 142 9.31 4.71 -0.85
C PHE A 142 10.76 4.83 -0.40
N ILE A 143 11.58 5.64 -1.07
CA ILE A 143 12.94 5.97 -0.60
C ILE A 143 12.86 6.62 0.78
N THR A 144 12.01 7.63 0.92
CA THR A 144 11.82 8.36 2.19
C THR A 144 11.34 7.41 3.28
N GLN A 145 10.37 6.54 2.98
CA GLN A 145 9.83 5.55 3.91
C GLN A 145 10.91 4.59 4.41
N LEU A 146 11.69 3.99 3.50
CA LEU A 146 12.79 3.08 3.84
C LEU A 146 13.79 3.76 4.78
N TRP A 147 14.29 4.93 4.41
CA TRP A 147 15.24 5.68 5.23
C TRP A 147 14.66 6.09 6.57
N THR A 148 13.40 6.51 6.59
CA THR A 148 12.71 6.90 7.82
C THR A 148 12.57 5.72 8.78
N VAL A 149 12.29 4.52 8.28
CA VAL A 149 12.24 3.31 9.11
C VAL A 149 13.63 2.94 9.64
N ILE A 150 14.66 2.95 8.80
CA ILE A 150 16.05 2.63 9.20
C ILE A 150 16.54 3.63 10.26
N LEU A 151 16.48 4.92 9.98
CA LEU A 151 16.94 6.00 10.87
C LEU A 151 16.04 6.16 12.10
N GLY A 152 14.76 5.81 11.98
CA GLY A 152 13.78 5.83 13.05
C GLY A 152 14.00 4.79 14.14
N ARG A 153 14.99 3.89 13.96
CA ARG A 153 15.38 2.80 14.87
C ARG A 153 14.16 1.96 15.25
N PRO A 154 13.79 0.95 14.43
CA PRO A 154 12.59 0.16 14.63
C PRO A 154 12.81 -0.85 15.78
N ASN A 155 13.00 -0.33 17.00
CA ASN A 155 13.39 -1.08 18.18
C ASN A 155 12.23 -1.87 18.79
N ARG A 156 11.00 -1.60 18.34
CA ARG A 156 9.77 -2.28 18.78
C ARG A 156 9.42 -3.51 17.95
N ILE A 157 10.36 -3.98 17.14
CA ILE A 157 10.25 -5.24 16.39
C ILE A 157 11.58 -6.01 16.52
N ALA A 158 11.48 -7.34 16.64
CA ALA A 158 12.62 -8.24 16.73
C ALA A 158 13.56 -8.11 15.52
N ARG A 159 14.83 -8.52 15.68
CA ARG A 159 15.88 -8.33 14.65
C ARG A 159 15.58 -9.04 13.33
N SER A 160 15.16 -10.31 13.35
CA SER A 160 14.90 -11.04 12.08
C SER A 160 13.70 -10.47 11.31
N PRO A 161 12.54 -10.22 11.94
CA PRO A 161 11.42 -9.55 11.26
C PRO A 161 11.75 -8.11 10.81
N ARG A 162 12.65 -7.41 11.49
CA ARG A 162 13.16 -6.10 11.06
C ARG A 162 13.85 -6.19 9.70
N LEU A 163 14.67 -7.21 9.46
CA LEU A 163 15.35 -7.39 8.17
C LEU A 163 14.32 -7.59 7.06
N LEU A 164 13.29 -8.42 7.31
CA LEU A 164 12.20 -8.63 6.36
C LEU A 164 11.45 -7.34 6.05
N LEU A 165 11.19 -6.50 7.05
CA LEU A 165 10.58 -5.19 6.83
C LEU A 165 11.47 -4.28 5.97
N ILE A 166 12.78 -4.23 6.23
CA ILE A 166 13.72 -3.43 5.42
C ILE A 166 13.74 -3.92 3.97
N LEU A 167 13.82 -5.23 3.76
CA LEU A 167 13.75 -5.82 2.42
C LEU A 167 12.42 -5.49 1.74
N ALA A 168 11.30 -5.60 2.46
CA ALA A 168 9.98 -5.26 1.96
C ALA A 168 9.89 -3.80 1.51
N LEU A 169 10.51 -2.88 2.23
CA LEU A 169 10.52 -1.45 1.89
C LEU A 169 11.49 -1.11 0.74
N ALA A 170 12.51 -1.93 0.51
CA ALA A 170 13.43 -1.76 -0.61
C ALA A 170 12.85 -2.26 -1.95
N VAL A 171 11.97 -3.27 -1.91
CA VAL A 171 11.33 -3.84 -3.11
C VAL A 171 10.64 -2.79 -4.01
N PRO A 172 9.74 -1.91 -3.50
CA PRO A 172 9.05 -0.95 -4.37
C PRO A 172 10.02 0.06 -5.02
N ILE A 173 11.14 0.38 -4.36
CA ILE A 173 12.20 1.25 -4.91
C ILE A 173 12.81 0.64 -6.18
N ILE A 174 13.05 -0.67 -6.17
CA ILE A 174 13.63 -1.41 -7.30
C ILE A 174 12.58 -1.63 -8.39
N THR A 175 11.37 -2.05 -8.01
CA THR A 175 10.32 -2.38 -8.98
C THR A 175 9.74 -1.15 -9.67
N LEU A 176 9.92 0.06 -9.13
CA LEU A 176 9.56 1.30 -9.79
C LEU A 176 10.54 1.71 -10.90
N ILE A 177 11.75 1.16 -10.96
CA ILE A 177 12.73 1.52 -12.01
C ILE A 177 12.16 1.26 -13.41
N PRO A 178 11.59 0.09 -13.73
CA PRO A 178 10.91 -0.13 -15.01
C PRO A 178 9.71 0.80 -15.27
N ALA A 179 8.96 1.16 -14.22
CA ALA A 179 7.80 2.05 -14.35
C ALA A 179 8.22 3.50 -14.64
N LEU A 180 9.26 3.99 -13.97
CA LEU A 180 9.89 5.29 -14.25
C LEU A 180 10.45 5.34 -15.67
N ALA A 181 11.15 4.28 -16.09
CA ALA A 181 11.66 4.17 -17.44
C ALA A 181 10.53 4.26 -18.49
N TRP A 182 9.38 3.62 -18.22
CA TRP A 182 8.18 3.77 -19.04
C TRP A 182 7.65 5.19 -19.08
N ALA A 183 7.44 5.81 -17.92
CA ALA A 183 6.91 7.18 -17.81
C ALA A 183 7.84 8.20 -18.52
N LEU A 184 9.16 7.98 -18.46
CA LEU A 184 10.15 8.84 -19.10
C LEU A 184 10.41 8.50 -20.58
N GLY A 185 9.58 7.64 -21.20
CA GLY A 185 9.69 7.29 -22.62
C GLY A 185 10.90 6.42 -23.01
N THR A 186 11.52 5.74 -22.04
CA THR A 186 12.70 4.87 -22.24
C THR A 186 12.47 3.46 -21.69
N PRO A 187 11.42 2.73 -22.14
CA PRO A 187 10.98 1.49 -21.51
C PRO A 187 12.04 0.38 -21.52
N ILE A 188 12.30 -0.22 -20.35
CA ILE A 188 13.22 -1.37 -20.19
C ILE A 188 12.52 -2.70 -20.53
N PHE A 189 11.21 -2.77 -20.30
CA PHE A 189 10.35 -3.91 -20.61
C PHE A 189 9.21 -3.44 -21.50
N ASP A 190 8.57 -4.36 -22.25
CA ASP A 190 7.24 -4.06 -22.78
C ASP A 190 6.23 -3.83 -21.62
N LEU A 191 5.07 -3.24 -21.95
CA LEU A 191 4.09 -2.85 -20.94
C LEU A 191 3.59 -4.07 -20.15
N ALA A 192 3.26 -5.17 -20.81
CA ALA A 192 2.73 -6.36 -20.15
C ALA A 192 3.75 -6.95 -19.17
N ARG A 193 5.02 -7.06 -19.58
CA ARG A 193 6.11 -7.56 -18.76
C ARG A 193 6.46 -6.61 -17.62
N MET A 194 6.41 -5.29 -17.84
CA MET A 194 6.57 -4.30 -16.77
C MET A 194 5.51 -4.51 -15.70
N ILE A 195 4.24 -4.58 -16.09
CA ILE A 195 3.10 -4.77 -15.18
C ILE A 195 3.25 -6.09 -14.40
N GLN A 196 3.61 -7.17 -15.08
CA GLN A 196 3.78 -8.48 -14.45
C GLN A 196 4.93 -8.46 -13.44
N TYR A 197 6.10 -7.95 -13.82
CA TYR A 197 7.26 -7.84 -12.94
C TYR A 197 6.95 -6.95 -11.75
N HIS A 198 6.46 -5.74 -12.00
CA HIS A 198 6.13 -4.76 -10.98
C HIS A 198 5.06 -5.29 -10.01
N GLY A 199 3.98 -5.88 -10.53
CA GLY A 199 2.88 -6.44 -9.74
C GLY A 199 3.29 -7.65 -8.90
N ILE A 200 3.90 -8.67 -9.49
CA ILE A 200 4.27 -9.92 -8.79
C ILE A 200 5.34 -9.65 -7.74
N VAL A 201 6.38 -8.89 -8.09
CA VAL A 201 7.48 -8.63 -7.17
C VAL A 201 7.00 -7.74 -6.01
N ASN A 202 6.11 -6.77 -6.23
CA ASN A 202 5.50 -6.02 -5.12
C ASN A 202 4.55 -6.89 -4.29
N ALA A 203 3.78 -7.79 -4.89
CA ALA A 203 2.89 -8.69 -4.14
C ALA A 203 3.67 -9.55 -3.14
N ILE A 204 4.72 -10.22 -3.61
CA ILE A 204 5.51 -11.15 -2.81
C ILE A 204 6.51 -10.39 -1.93
N GLY A 205 7.29 -9.50 -2.55
CA GLY A 205 8.41 -8.83 -1.92
C GLY A 205 7.99 -7.66 -1.04
N HIS A 206 7.11 -6.78 -1.49
CA HIS A 206 6.68 -5.63 -0.68
C HIS A 206 5.60 -6.05 0.34
N VAL A 207 4.47 -6.55 -0.15
CA VAL A 207 3.32 -6.86 0.72
C VAL A 207 3.54 -8.14 1.52
N GLY A 208 3.92 -9.23 0.85
CA GLY A 208 4.15 -10.53 1.49
C GLY A 208 5.21 -10.48 2.58
N LEU A 209 6.41 -9.95 2.29
CA LEU A 209 7.48 -9.85 3.31
C LEU A 209 7.12 -8.89 4.43
N ALA A 210 6.44 -7.76 4.16
CA ALA A 210 6.02 -6.85 5.22
C ALA A 210 4.99 -7.50 6.15
N PHE A 211 4.00 -8.22 5.62
CA PHE A 211 3.03 -8.94 6.45
C PHE A 211 3.68 -10.07 7.24
N ALA A 212 4.64 -10.80 6.65
CA ALA A 212 5.44 -11.76 7.41
C ALA A 212 6.24 -11.08 8.53
N ALA A 213 6.86 -9.92 8.24
CA ALA A 213 7.60 -9.14 9.22
C ALA A 213 6.70 -8.71 10.39
N PHE A 214 5.53 -8.12 10.13
CA PHE A 214 4.62 -7.67 11.18
C PHE A 214 3.95 -8.83 11.91
N GLY A 215 3.62 -9.91 11.19
CA GLY A 215 3.03 -11.11 11.77
C GLY A 215 3.98 -11.87 12.69
N TRP A 216 5.27 -11.98 12.35
CA TRP A 216 6.27 -12.62 13.21
C TRP A 216 6.79 -11.68 14.29
N GLY A 217 6.88 -10.39 13.98
CA GLY A 217 7.46 -9.38 14.87
C GLY A 217 6.55 -8.89 15.99
N HIS A 218 5.22 -9.10 15.88
CA HIS A 218 4.21 -8.71 16.87
C HIS A 218 4.43 -7.31 17.48
N PRO A 219 4.51 -6.25 16.66
CA PRO A 219 4.77 -4.92 17.18
C PRO A 219 3.65 -4.48 18.14
N PRO A 220 3.99 -3.80 19.25
CA PRO A 220 3.01 -3.38 20.25
C PRO A 220 2.01 -2.40 19.64
N SER A 221 0.75 -2.46 20.11
CA SER A 221 -0.24 -1.43 19.75
C SER A 221 0.19 -0.08 20.34
N GLN A 222 0.05 1.01 19.58
CA GLN A 222 0.47 2.34 20.06
C GLN A 222 -0.35 2.85 21.26
N HIS A 223 -1.48 2.21 21.57
CA HIS A 223 -2.37 2.62 22.66
C HIS A 223 -1.84 2.26 24.05
N ILE A 224 -1.08 1.17 24.18
CA ILE A 224 -0.56 0.71 25.47
C ILE A 224 0.45 1.73 26.04
N ASN A 225 1.28 2.31 25.17
CA ASN A 225 2.37 3.18 25.63
C ASN A 225 1.93 4.62 25.99
N ASN A 226 0.77 5.10 25.52
CA ASN A 226 0.29 6.45 25.86
C ASN A 226 -0.44 6.51 27.21
N LEU A 227 -0.84 5.35 27.76
CA LEU A 227 -1.43 5.25 29.10
C LEU A 227 -0.36 5.20 30.19
N GLU A 228 0.80 4.59 29.92
CA GLU A 228 1.90 4.50 30.90
C GLU A 228 2.64 5.83 31.12
N VAL A 229 2.71 6.72 30.11
CA VAL A 229 3.40 8.01 30.25
C VAL A 229 2.64 9.01 31.14
N LYS A 230 1.36 8.75 31.47
CA LYS A 230 0.57 9.59 32.38
C LYS A 230 0.59 9.14 33.84
N VAL A 231 1.32 8.07 34.18
CA VAL A 231 1.48 7.58 35.55
C VAL A 231 2.94 7.72 35.96
N ALA A 232 3.46 8.94 35.91
CA ALA A 232 4.69 9.30 36.61
C ALA A 232 4.40 10.56 37.43
N PRO A 233 4.55 10.52 38.77
CA PRO A 233 4.30 11.64 39.66
C PRO A 233 5.27 12.81 39.44
#